data_AF-A0A318EK26-F1
#
_entry.id   AF-A0A318EK26-F1
#
_cell.length_a   1.000
_cell.length_b   1.000
_cell.length_c   1.000
_cell.angle_alpha   90.00
_cell.angle_beta   90.00
_cell.angle_gamma   90.00
#
_symmetry.space_group_name_H-M   'P 1'
#
loop_
_entity.id
_entity.type
_entity.pdbx_description
1 polymer ?
#
loop_
_entity_poly.entity_id
_entity_poly.type
_entity_poly.pdbx_seq_one_letter_code
_entity_poly.pdbx_strand_id
1 'polypeptide(L)' 'MFLRVINSGSSGNGYILQDDKEALIIEAGCKLLDIKKALDFNISKVVGCLVSHEHG' A
#
# COMPACT_ATOMS: atom_id res chain seq x y z
N MET A 1 -2.72 -14.65 -3.40
CA MET A 1 -2.48 -13.57 -2.43
C MET A 1 -1.00 -13.47 -2.12
N PHE A 2 -0.40 -12.29 -2.25
CA PHE A 2 1.01 -12.01 -1.92
C PHE A 2 1.15 -10.61 -1.29
N LEU A 3 2.20 -10.42 -0.49
CA LEU A 3 2.54 -9.13 0.11
C LEU A 3 3.63 -8.46 -0.72
N ARG A 4 3.37 -7.24 -1.17
CA ARG A 4 4.37 -6.37 -1.80
C ARG A 4 4.80 -5.31 -0.80
N VAL A 5 6.10 -5.23 -0.53
CA VAL A 5 6.69 -4.17 0.30
C VAL A 5 6.99 -2.97 -0.58
N ILE A 6 6.48 -1.80 -0.21
CA ILE A 6 6.78 -0.52 -0.88
C ILE A 6 7.92 0.18 -0.16
N ASN A 7 7.82 0.28 1.18
CA ASN A 7 8.88 0.77 2.05
C ASN A 7 8.67 0.22 3.47
N SER A 8 9.77 -0.04 4.17
CA SER A 8 9.80 -0.53 5.56
C SER A 8 10.79 0.23 6.43
N GLY A 9 11.23 1.41 5.98
CA GLY A 9 12.22 2.24 6.65
C GLY A 9 11.63 3.47 7.33
N SER A 10 12.48 4.23 8.02
CA SER A 10 12.10 5.41 8.81
C SER A 10 11.53 6.58 7.98
N SER A 11 11.59 6.51 6.65
CA SER A 11 11.02 7.52 5.74
C SER A 11 9.54 7.29 5.43
N GLY A 12 8.88 6.37 6.14
CA GLY A 12 7.47 6.07 6.01
C GLY A 12 7.24 4.67 5.46
N ASN A 13 6.36 3.93 6.13
CA ASN A 13 6.04 2.55 5.79
C ASN A 13 4.91 2.47 4.75
N GLY A 14 4.91 1.39 3.97
CA GLY A 14 3.84 1.10 3.02
C GLY A 14 3.94 -0.31 2.48
N TYR A 15 2.81 -1.02 2.50
CA TYR A 15 2.69 -2.39 2.05
C TYR A 15 1.38 -2.59 1.29
N ILE A 16 1.36 -3.55 0.37
CA ILE A 16 0.17 -3.92 -0.39
C ILE A 16 -0.02 -5.43 -0.27
N LEU A 17 -1.06 -5.86 0.44
CA LEU A 17 -1.53 -7.23 0.44
C LEU A 17 -2.55 -7.39 -0.69
N GLN A 18 -2.27 -8.24 -1.68
CA GLN A 18 -3.11 -8.30 -2.88
C GLN A 18 -3.19 -9.68 -3.52
N ASP A 19 -4.20 -9.84 -4.36
CA ASP A 19 -4.29 -10.87 -5.39
C ASP A 19 -4.72 -10.24 -6.73
N ASP A 20 -5.21 -11.04 -7.67
CA ASP A 20 -5.61 -10.57 -8.99
C ASP A 20 -6.87 -9.68 -8.97
N LYS A 21 -7.69 -9.76 -7.92
CA LYS A 21 -9.00 -9.09 -7.82
C LYS A 21 -8.98 -7.90 -6.88
N GLU A 22 -8.29 -8.01 -5.75
CA GLU A 22 -8.32 -6.99 -4.70
C GLU A 22 -6.92 -6.64 -4.16
N ALA A 23 -6.83 -5.46 -3.58
CA ALA A 23 -5.65 -4.97 -2.87
C ALA A 23 -6.05 -4.21 -1.61
N LEU A 24 -5.42 -4.58 -0.51
CA LEU A 24 -5.46 -3.85 0.75
C LEU A 24 -4.12 -3.15 0.96
N ILE A 25 -4.15 -1.82 1.12
CA ILE A 25 -2.98 -1.03 1.46
C ILE A 25 -2.82 -1.03 2.98
N ILE A 26 -1.59 -1.18 3.46
CA ILE A 26 -1.24 -1.12 4.88
C ILE A 26 -0.16 -0.04 5.04
N GLU A 27 -0.44 0.94 5.89
CA GLU A 27 0.30 2.18 6.08
C GLU A 27 0.23 3.17 4.91
N ALA A 28 0.08 4.46 5.26
CA ALA A 28 0.03 5.58 4.32
C ALA A 28 1.30 6.45 4.37
N GLY A 29 2.43 5.87 4.81
CA GLY A 29 3.72 6.57 4.93
C GLY A 29 4.48 6.72 3.61
N CYS A 30 4.06 6.03 2.55
CA CYS A 30 4.66 6.12 1.21
C CYS A 30 3.95 7.14 0.31
N LYS A 31 4.65 7.65 -0.71
CA LYS A 31 4.02 8.49 -1.72
C LYS A 31 2.97 7.67 -2.46
N LEU A 32 1.80 8.28 -2.66
CA LEU A 32 0.72 7.65 -3.43
C LEU A 32 1.18 7.18 -4.82
N LEU A 33 2.10 7.92 -5.48
CA LEU A 33 2.63 7.53 -6.79
C LEU A 33 3.32 6.15 -6.76
N ASP A 34 4.04 5.82 -5.69
CA ASP A 34 4.73 4.53 -5.55
C ASP A 34 3.71 3.39 -5.37
N ILE A 35 2.63 3.66 -4.64
CA ILE A 35 1.47 2.75 -4.54
C ILE A 35 0.81 2.56 -5.92
N LYS A 36 0.55 3.64 -6.67
CA LYS A 36 -0.07 3.55 -8.00
C LYS A 36 0.77 2.70 -8.96
N LYS A 37 2.10 2.91 -8.98
CA LYS A 37 3.02 2.11 -9.79
C LYS A 37 3.00 0.63 -9.37
N ALA A 38 2.98 0.35 -8.07
CA ALA A 38 2.94 -1.01 -7.54
C ALA A 38 1.64 -1.78 -7.79
N LEU A 39 0.57 -1.06 -8.15
CA LEU A 39 -0.73 -1.59 -8.57
C LEU A 39 -0.91 -1.56 -10.10
N ASP A 40 0.14 -1.26 -10.88
CA ASP A 40 0.06 -1.06 -12.33
C ASP A 40 -1.05 -0.06 -12.72
N PHE A 41 -1.23 0.96 -11.88
CA PHE A 41 -2.26 1.99 -11.97
C PHE A 41 -3.71 1.47 -11.90
N ASN A 42 -3.93 0.20 -11.59
CA ASN A 42 -5.25 -0.36 -11.32
C ASN A 42 -5.67 -0.03 -9.88
N ILE A 43 -6.14 1.20 -9.65
CA ILE A 43 -6.58 1.65 -8.32
C ILE A 43 -7.97 1.12 -7.96
N SER A 44 -8.77 0.70 -8.95
CA SER A 44 -10.15 0.23 -8.70
C SER A 44 -10.21 -1.09 -7.92
N LYS A 45 -9.14 -1.89 -7.91
CA LYS A 45 -9.03 -3.08 -7.04
C LYS A 45 -8.71 -2.75 -5.58
N VAL A 46 -8.40 -1.50 -5.24
CA VAL A 46 -8.12 -1.13 -3.85
C VAL A 46 -9.42 -1.15 -3.05
N VAL A 47 -9.49 -2.06 -2.08
CA VAL A 47 -10.67 -2.22 -1.21
C VAL A 47 -10.59 -1.39 0.07
N GLY A 48 -9.40 -0.88 0.40
CA GLY A 48 -9.20 -0.02 1.55
C GLY A 48 -7.73 0.26 1.85
N CYS A 49 -7.52 1.10 2.87
CA CYS A 49 -6.21 1.38 3.45
C CYS A 49 -6.33 1.28 4.98
N LEU A 50 -5.43 0.53 5.61
CA LEU A 50 -5.31 0.46 7.06
C LEU A 50 -4.11 1.29 7.50
N VAL A 51 -4.29 2.10 8.52
CA VAL A 51 -3.22 2.85 9.19
C VAL A 51 -3.17 2.33 10.62
N SER A 52 -2.04 1.72 11.02
CA SER A 52 -1.92 1.18 12.38
C SER A 52 -1.92 2.29 13.43
N HIS A 53 -1.25 3.40 13.13
CA HIS A 53 -1.16 4.58 13.96
C HIS A 53 -0.70 5.79 13.14
N GLU A 54 -0.93 6.97 13.67
CA GLU A 54 -0.34 8.20 13.16
C GLU A 54 0.94 8.50 13.97
N HIS A 55 2.05 8.73 13.28
CA HIS A 55 3.23 9.32 13.91
C HIS A 55 2.93 10.80 14.17
N GLY A 56 3.20 11.25 15.41
CA GLY A 56 2.74 12.54 15.94
C GLY A 56 3.21 13.80 15.20
#